data_AF-A0A1Y3MP31-F1
#
_entry.id   AF-A0A1Y3MP31-F1
#
_cell.length_a   1.000
_cell.length_b   1.000
_cell.length_c   1.000
_cell.angle_alpha   90.00
_cell.angle_beta   90.00
_cell.angle_gamma   90.00
#
_symmetry.space_group_name_H-M   'P 1'
#
loop_
_entity.id
_entity.type
_entity.pdbx_description
1 polymer ?
#
loop_
_entity_poly.entity_id
_entity_poly.type
_entity_poly.pdbx_seq_one_letter_code
_entity_poly.pdbx_strand_id
1 'polypeptide(L)'
;MSIAYDYGVDDVWIANVGDLKPMESNIAYFLDLAYDYEYLGVNGQEKLEEYKKNWARQQFSKKDGSGLSDEDCDEAASLVDRYLDLDTKRLVEHVIYNTSDTCSDMYSIDNYREALNILEECDDIMKHLKAAFYQLVYYPAMAVPNVLKIQIYAALNNKYVKLGLVVANEYAKKCQEAIDLDNQLFDAYNNEMPGVVESGKKWSGMISCGQNYHIGLQQWNRDSGKLPDLMTVTPDASASEMQVLVEDITYSFNQTLTTGEAKLPSFNEVANEIFEIKLGTKGGSYDFEAVADAEF
;
A
#
# COMPACT_ATOMS: atom_id res chain seq x y z
N MET A 1 3.61 -20.98 14.56
CA MET A 1 4.30 -22.28 14.69
C MET A 1 4.76 -22.55 16.11
N SER A 2 5.32 -21.58 16.83
CA SER A 2 5.81 -21.79 18.20
C SER A 2 4.77 -22.40 19.17
N ILE A 3 3.55 -21.86 19.17
CA ILE A 3 2.45 -22.43 19.96
C ILE A 3 2.16 -23.88 19.58
N ALA A 4 2.25 -24.26 18.29
CA ALA A 4 2.03 -25.65 17.89
C ALA A 4 3.13 -26.57 18.44
N TYR A 5 4.39 -26.15 18.33
CA TYR A 5 5.53 -26.88 18.89
C TYR A 5 5.41 -27.04 20.41
N ASP A 6 5.11 -25.97 21.13
CA ASP A 6 4.98 -25.96 22.60
C ASP A 6 3.87 -26.90 23.09
N TYR A 7 2.88 -27.20 22.24
CA TYR A 7 1.79 -28.15 22.51
C TYR A 7 2.06 -29.56 21.97
N GLY A 8 3.28 -29.87 21.55
CA GLY A 8 3.69 -31.19 21.09
C GLY A 8 3.21 -31.53 19.68
N VAL A 9 2.95 -30.54 18.84
CA VAL A 9 2.71 -30.74 17.40
C VAL A 9 4.04 -30.52 16.68
N ASP A 10 4.90 -31.55 16.65
CA ASP A 10 6.27 -31.49 16.11
C ASP A 10 6.62 -32.64 15.13
N ASP A 11 5.72 -33.62 14.94
CA ASP A 11 5.95 -34.74 14.01
C ASP A 11 5.86 -34.35 12.53
N VAL A 12 4.89 -33.51 12.14
CA VAL A 12 4.63 -33.14 10.73
C VAL A 12 4.12 -31.70 10.62
N TRP A 13 4.88 -30.86 9.93
CA TRP A 13 4.48 -29.51 9.53
C TRP A 13 4.35 -29.41 8.02
N ILE A 14 3.22 -28.89 7.56
CA ILE A 14 2.94 -28.67 6.14
C ILE A 14 2.32 -27.29 5.94
N ALA A 15 2.83 -26.54 4.97
CA ALA A 15 2.30 -25.24 4.57
C ALA A 15 1.84 -25.30 3.12
N ASN A 16 0.64 -24.78 2.84
CA ASN A 16 0.21 -24.50 1.48
C ASN A 16 0.80 -23.15 1.08
N VAL A 17 1.52 -23.12 -0.05
CA VAL A 17 2.28 -21.96 -0.53
C VAL A 17 1.78 -21.47 -1.89
N GLY A 18 0.60 -21.94 -2.33
CA GLY A 18 0.07 -21.65 -3.65
C GLY A 18 1.03 -22.12 -4.75
N ASP A 19 1.34 -21.21 -5.67
CA ASP A 19 2.22 -21.44 -6.83
C ASP A 19 3.73 -21.44 -6.49
N LEU A 20 4.09 -21.56 -5.19
CA LEU A 20 5.45 -21.49 -4.64
C LEU A 20 6.05 -20.08 -4.68
N LYS A 21 6.06 -19.42 -5.83
CA LYS A 21 6.44 -17.99 -5.92
C LYS A 21 5.22 -17.10 -5.66
N PRO A 22 5.38 -15.92 -5.06
CA PRO A 22 6.61 -15.28 -4.57
C PRO A 22 6.83 -15.49 -3.05
N MET A 23 6.62 -16.72 -2.54
CA MET A 23 6.65 -17.01 -1.09
C MET A 23 8.03 -17.45 -0.58
N GLU A 24 9.13 -17.18 -1.31
CA GLU A 24 10.44 -17.79 -1.05
C GLU A 24 10.98 -17.52 0.37
N SER A 25 10.84 -16.29 0.88
CA SER A 25 11.29 -15.92 2.23
C SER A 25 10.48 -16.64 3.33
N ASN A 26 9.16 -16.67 3.18
CA ASN A 26 8.25 -17.33 4.12
C ASN A 26 8.44 -18.86 4.11
N ILE A 27 8.63 -19.45 2.93
CA ILE A 27 8.95 -20.88 2.77
C ILE A 27 10.27 -21.21 3.46
N ALA A 28 11.31 -20.41 3.21
CA ALA A 28 12.62 -20.62 3.82
C ALA A 28 12.52 -20.59 5.36
N TYR A 29 11.87 -19.55 5.91
CA TYR A 29 11.71 -19.43 7.36
C TYR A 29 10.89 -20.58 7.96
N PHE A 30 9.79 -20.99 7.29
CA PHE A 30 8.96 -22.10 7.76
C PHE A 30 9.74 -23.42 7.83
N LEU A 31 10.54 -23.72 6.79
CA LEU A 31 11.33 -24.95 6.73
C LEU A 31 12.52 -24.93 7.69
N ASP A 32 13.23 -23.80 7.80
CA ASP A 32 14.36 -23.67 8.73
C ASP A 32 13.88 -23.77 10.18
N LEU A 33 12.73 -23.15 10.51
CA LEU A 33 12.11 -23.25 11.82
C LEU A 33 11.65 -24.68 12.14
N ALA A 34 11.16 -25.42 11.14
CA ALA A 34 10.77 -26.82 11.29
C ALA A 34 12.00 -27.73 11.49
N TYR A 35 13.12 -27.42 10.82
CA TYR A 35 14.34 -28.21 10.88
C TYR A 35 15.04 -28.08 12.23
N ASP A 36 15.18 -26.86 12.76
CA ASP A 36 15.84 -26.59 14.04
C ASP A 36 15.07 -25.55 14.86
N TYR A 37 13.95 -26.00 15.45
CA TYR A 37 13.11 -25.17 16.31
C TYR A 37 13.83 -24.71 17.58
N GLU A 38 14.70 -25.54 18.16
CA GLU A 38 15.48 -25.16 19.34
C GLU A 38 16.39 -23.96 19.03
N TYR A 39 16.98 -23.92 17.83
CA TYR A 39 17.80 -22.80 17.39
C TYR A 39 16.97 -21.57 17.00
N LEU A 40 15.91 -21.70 16.19
CA LEU A 40 15.18 -20.53 15.67
C LEU A 40 13.91 -20.15 16.45
N GLY A 41 13.24 -21.10 17.08
CA GLY A 41 11.96 -20.92 17.76
C GLY A 41 12.09 -20.43 19.20
N VAL A 42 13.05 -20.96 19.96
CA VAL A 42 13.30 -20.53 21.35
C VAL A 42 13.83 -19.10 21.36
N ASN A 43 13.12 -18.18 22.03
CA ASN A 43 13.36 -16.73 21.97
C ASN A 43 13.38 -16.19 20.52
N GLY A 44 12.59 -16.79 19.62
CA GLY A 44 12.65 -16.52 18.18
C GLY A 44 12.40 -15.07 17.78
N GLN A 45 11.64 -14.31 18.59
CA GLN A 45 11.40 -12.89 18.34
C GLN A 45 12.70 -12.08 18.29
N GLU A 46 13.68 -12.42 19.13
CA GLU A 46 14.99 -11.74 19.19
C GLU A 46 15.88 -12.10 17.99
N LYS A 47 15.63 -13.26 17.36
CA LYS A 47 16.43 -13.81 16.26
C LYS A 47 15.87 -13.47 14.88
N LEU A 48 14.61 -13.03 14.81
CA LEU A 48 13.89 -12.84 13.55
C LEU A 48 14.56 -11.80 12.64
N GLU A 49 14.97 -10.67 13.21
CA GLU A 49 15.64 -9.61 12.46
C GLU A 49 16.99 -10.06 11.88
N GLU A 50 17.78 -10.79 12.67
CA GLU A 50 19.03 -11.34 12.21
C GLU A 50 18.82 -12.42 11.13
N TYR A 51 17.79 -13.26 11.29
CA TYR A 51 17.43 -14.27 10.29
C TYR A 51 17.10 -13.62 8.93
N LYS A 52 16.24 -12.60 8.91
CA LYS A 52 15.86 -11.88 7.67
C LYS A 52 17.09 -11.29 6.96
N LYS A 53 17.99 -10.64 7.71
CA LYS A 53 19.24 -10.09 7.17
C LYS A 53 20.16 -11.18 6.62
N ASN A 54 20.30 -12.29 7.35
CA ASN A 54 21.12 -13.42 6.91
C ASN A 54 20.52 -14.11 5.69
N TRP A 55 19.20 -14.21 5.59
CA TRP A 55 18.54 -14.71 4.39
C TRP A 55 18.83 -13.80 3.19
N ALA A 56 18.71 -12.48 3.34
CA ALA A 56 19.03 -11.53 2.27
C ALA A 56 20.50 -11.62 1.83
N ARG A 57 21.45 -11.71 2.78
CA ARG A 57 22.87 -11.95 2.46
C ARG A 57 23.08 -13.25 1.70
N GLN A 58 22.41 -14.33 2.09
CA GLN A 58 22.49 -15.61 1.38
C GLN A 58 21.99 -15.51 -0.07
N GLN A 59 20.94 -14.72 -0.32
CA GLN A 59 20.39 -14.57 -1.67
C GLN A 59 21.22 -13.61 -2.55
N PHE A 60 21.73 -12.54 -1.96
CA PHE A 60 22.15 -11.36 -2.72
C PHE A 60 23.64 -11.05 -2.64
N SER A 61 24.33 -11.50 -1.59
CA SER A 61 25.78 -11.34 -1.47
C SER A 61 26.51 -12.37 -2.34
N LYS A 62 27.68 -12.01 -2.87
CA LYS A 62 28.55 -12.93 -3.62
C LYS A 62 29.98 -12.82 -3.15
N LYS A 63 30.65 -13.98 -3.02
CA LYS A 63 32.05 -14.07 -2.58
C LYS A 63 33.04 -13.38 -3.54
N ASP A 64 32.66 -13.19 -4.80
CA ASP A 64 33.48 -12.52 -5.82
C ASP A 64 33.27 -10.99 -5.85
N GLY A 65 32.44 -10.44 -4.95
CA GLY A 65 32.16 -9.01 -4.87
C GLY A 65 31.17 -8.49 -5.92
N SER A 66 30.59 -9.35 -6.77
CA SER A 66 29.59 -8.95 -7.78
C SER A 66 28.14 -8.95 -7.24
N GLY A 67 27.97 -9.21 -5.94
CA GLY A 67 26.67 -9.18 -5.25
C GLY A 67 26.44 -7.87 -4.51
N LEU A 68 25.33 -7.81 -3.77
CA LEU A 68 25.03 -6.67 -2.90
C LEU A 68 25.99 -6.57 -1.72
N SER A 69 26.23 -5.33 -1.28
CA SER A 69 26.92 -5.06 -0.02
C SER A 69 26.07 -5.52 1.18
N ASP A 70 26.69 -5.68 2.34
CA ASP A 70 25.93 -6.03 3.56
C ASP A 70 24.88 -4.96 3.91
N GLU A 71 25.14 -3.69 3.61
CA GLU A 71 24.20 -2.58 3.81
C GLU A 71 23.00 -2.70 2.86
N ASP A 72 23.24 -2.98 1.57
CA ASP A 72 22.17 -3.19 0.60
C ASP A 72 21.35 -4.46 0.91
N CYS A 73 21.97 -5.50 1.47
CA CYS A 73 21.27 -6.70 1.93
C CYS A 73 20.36 -6.42 3.13
N ASP A 74 20.83 -5.60 4.08
CA ASP A 74 20.02 -5.16 5.21
C ASP A 74 18.84 -4.27 4.75
N GLU A 75 19.07 -3.39 3.76
CA GLU A 75 18.01 -2.60 3.10
C GLU A 75 16.98 -3.50 2.40
N ALA A 76 17.44 -4.51 1.66
CA ALA A 76 16.57 -5.49 1.01
C ALA A 76 15.72 -6.28 2.02
N ALA A 77 16.31 -6.71 3.14
CA ALA A 77 15.58 -7.40 4.20
C ALA A 77 14.50 -6.50 4.82
N SER A 78 14.82 -5.23 5.07
CA SER A 78 13.87 -4.22 5.57
C SER A 78 12.72 -4.02 4.59
N LEU A 79 12.99 -3.88 3.28
CA LEU A 79 11.93 -3.74 2.28
C LEU A 79 11.01 -4.96 2.21
N VAL A 80 11.57 -6.17 2.32
CA VAL A 80 10.79 -7.41 2.39
C VAL A 80 9.85 -7.40 3.58
N ASP A 81 10.36 -7.04 4.76
CA ASP A 81 9.55 -6.96 5.96
C ASP A 81 8.41 -5.94 5.83
N ARG A 82 8.72 -4.76 5.29
CA ARG A 82 7.76 -3.67 5.17
C ARG A 82 6.62 -3.96 4.21
N TYR A 83 6.89 -4.55 3.03
CA TYR A 83 5.78 -4.89 2.12
C TYR A 83 4.95 -6.07 2.66
N LEU A 84 5.57 -7.04 3.35
CA LEU A 84 4.84 -8.15 3.98
C LEU A 84 3.97 -7.69 5.14
N ASP A 85 4.43 -6.72 5.92
CA ASP A 85 3.67 -6.09 6.98
C ASP A 85 2.45 -5.32 6.40
N LEU A 86 2.63 -4.59 5.30
CA LEU A 86 1.51 -3.99 4.55
C LEU A 86 0.49 -5.04 4.10
N ASP A 87 0.95 -6.10 3.42
CA ASP A 87 0.08 -7.17 2.90
C ASP A 87 -0.64 -7.94 4.02
N THR A 88 0.01 -8.12 5.16
CA THR A 88 -0.58 -8.78 6.34
C THR A 88 -1.66 -7.91 6.99
N LYS A 89 -1.43 -6.59 7.09
CA LYS A 89 -2.42 -5.64 7.62
C LYS A 89 -3.61 -5.48 6.69
N ARG A 90 -3.35 -5.50 5.38
CA ARG A 90 -4.33 -5.19 4.32
C ARG A 90 -4.05 -6.03 3.09
N LEU A 91 -4.55 -7.26 3.12
CA LEU A 91 -4.46 -8.15 1.98
C LEU A 91 -5.06 -7.45 0.75
N VAL A 92 -4.26 -7.29 -0.30
CA VAL A 92 -4.54 -6.34 -1.39
C VAL A 92 -5.87 -6.63 -2.09
N GLU A 93 -6.26 -7.91 -2.18
CA GLU A 93 -7.51 -8.34 -2.79
C GLU A 93 -8.77 -7.95 -1.98
N HIS A 94 -8.63 -7.76 -0.67
CA HIS A 94 -9.73 -7.41 0.23
C HIS A 94 -9.96 -5.89 0.36
N VAL A 95 -9.00 -5.10 -0.12
CA VAL A 95 -9.11 -3.65 -0.12
C VAL A 95 -10.01 -3.21 -1.27
N ILE A 96 -11.09 -2.51 -0.93
CA ILE A 96 -12.11 -2.07 -1.89
C ILE A 96 -12.26 -0.56 -1.80
N TYR A 97 -12.32 0.11 -2.95
CA TYR A 97 -12.43 1.56 -3.05
C TYR A 97 -13.84 2.13 -2.75
N ASN A 98 -14.85 1.26 -2.73
CA ASN A 98 -16.26 1.63 -2.57
C ASN A 98 -16.95 0.78 -1.49
N THR A 99 -16.63 1.05 -0.22
CA THR A 99 -17.07 0.24 0.93
C THR A 99 -18.12 0.91 1.79
N SER A 100 -18.70 2.04 1.36
CA SER A 100 -19.73 2.74 2.14
C SER A 100 -20.90 1.85 2.58
N ASP A 101 -21.12 0.74 1.87
CA ASP A 101 -22.18 -0.23 2.13
C ASP A 101 -21.68 -1.67 2.38
N THR A 102 -20.35 -1.89 2.47
CA THR A 102 -19.75 -3.22 2.68
C THR A 102 -18.80 -3.22 3.88
N CYS A 103 -18.86 -4.24 4.74
CA CYS A 103 -18.08 -4.30 6.00
C CYS A 103 -16.55 -4.47 5.82
N SER A 104 -15.96 -4.02 4.71
CA SER A 104 -14.52 -4.13 4.44
C SER A 104 -13.84 -2.76 4.46
N ASP A 105 -13.96 -2.04 5.58
CA ASP A 105 -13.18 -0.82 5.79
C ASP A 105 -11.79 -1.21 6.32
N MET A 106 -10.98 -1.85 5.45
CA MET A 106 -9.55 -2.09 5.70
C MET A 106 -8.78 -0.78 5.94
N TYR A 107 -9.43 0.36 5.68
CA TYR A 107 -8.99 1.70 5.98
C TYR A 107 -10.19 2.67 5.96
N SER A 108 -10.03 3.83 6.61
CA SER A 108 -10.96 4.94 6.49
C SER A 108 -10.49 5.99 5.48
N ILE A 109 -11.39 6.40 4.58
CA ILE A 109 -11.18 7.53 3.67
C ILE A 109 -11.35 8.89 4.36
N ASP A 110 -12.21 8.93 5.37
CA ASP A 110 -12.58 10.16 6.03
C ASP A 110 -11.79 10.34 7.32
N ASN A 111 -11.63 9.28 8.12
CA ASN A 111 -11.14 9.40 9.48
C ASN A 111 -9.63 9.15 9.62
N TYR A 112 -9.03 9.85 10.59
CA TYR A 112 -7.67 9.66 11.11
C TYR A 112 -6.56 9.74 10.06
N ARG A 113 -6.82 10.39 8.93
CA ARG A 113 -5.93 10.43 7.76
C ARG A 113 -5.49 9.03 7.30
N GLU A 114 -6.25 7.97 7.60
CA GLU A 114 -5.76 6.60 7.43
C GLU A 114 -5.40 6.29 5.97
N ALA A 115 -6.27 6.64 5.03
CA ALA A 115 -5.99 6.56 3.60
C ALA A 115 -4.68 7.27 3.20
N LEU A 116 -4.43 8.47 3.72
CA LEU A 116 -3.24 9.25 3.38
C LEU A 116 -1.98 8.65 4.00
N ASN A 117 -2.05 8.19 5.25
CA ASN A 117 -0.93 7.53 5.92
C ASN A 117 -0.51 6.25 5.17
N ILE A 118 -1.47 5.48 4.65
CA ILE A 118 -1.18 4.30 3.82
C ILE A 118 -0.50 4.72 2.51
N LEU A 119 -0.98 5.78 1.85
CA LEU A 119 -0.33 6.30 0.63
C LEU A 119 1.11 6.76 0.91
N GLU A 120 1.35 7.45 2.03
CA GLU A 120 2.68 7.88 2.46
C GLU A 120 3.61 6.68 2.71
N GLU A 121 3.12 5.63 3.39
CA GLU A 121 3.85 4.38 3.62
C GLU A 121 4.17 3.64 2.31
N CYS A 122 3.19 3.56 1.40
CA CYS A 122 3.37 3.00 0.06
C CYS A 122 4.43 3.77 -0.73
N ASP A 123 4.36 5.10 -0.76
CA ASP A 123 5.33 5.94 -1.46
C ASP A 123 6.74 5.82 -0.86
N ASP A 124 6.86 5.68 0.46
CA ASP A 124 8.17 5.48 1.09
C ASP A 124 8.78 4.13 0.69
N ILE A 125 8.03 3.03 0.75
CA ILE A 125 8.52 1.70 0.32
C ILE A 125 8.96 1.73 -1.14
N MET A 126 8.16 2.35 -2.02
CA MET A 126 8.43 2.39 -3.46
C MET A 126 9.64 3.28 -3.83
N LYS A 127 10.07 4.20 -2.97
CA LYS A 127 11.21 5.12 -3.23
C LYS A 127 12.57 4.51 -2.95
N HIS A 128 12.70 3.64 -1.94
CA HIS A 128 14.00 3.11 -1.47
C HIS A 128 14.50 1.90 -2.27
N LEU A 129 14.04 1.72 -3.50
CA LEU A 129 14.28 0.49 -4.26
C LEU A 129 15.48 0.58 -5.20
N LYS A 130 16.54 -0.15 -4.87
CA LYS A 130 17.60 -0.51 -5.82
C LYS A 130 17.18 -1.81 -6.53
N ALA A 131 17.07 -1.78 -7.86
CA ALA A 131 16.57 -2.88 -8.69
C ALA A 131 17.46 -4.15 -8.74
N ALA A 132 18.38 -4.33 -7.78
CA ALA A 132 19.42 -5.36 -7.81
C ALA A 132 18.85 -6.79 -7.85
N PHE A 133 17.62 -7.01 -7.37
CA PHE A 133 16.95 -8.31 -7.47
C PHE A 133 15.45 -8.15 -7.72
N TYR A 134 15.10 -8.10 -9.02
CA TYR A 134 13.74 -7.79 -9.47
C TYR A 134 12.67 -8.70 -8.83
N GLN A 135 12.84 -10.01 -8.91
CA GLN A 135 11.77 -10.95 -8.55
C GLN A 135 11.52 -11.14 -7.04
N LEU A 136 12.56 -10.99 -6.20
CA LEU A 136 12.50 -11.34 -4.77
C LEU A 136 12.20 -10.12 -3.89
N VAL A 137 12.55 -8.92 -4.37
CA VAL A 137 12.43 -7.68 -3.59
C VAL A 137 11.65 -6.66 -4.37
N TYR A 138 12.15 -6.26 -5.55
CA TYR A 138 11.57 -5.12 -6.28
C TYR A 138 10.11 -5.32 -6.68
N TYR A 139 9.79 -6.44 -7.31
CA TYR A 139 8.45 -6.71 -7.79
C TYR A 139 7.41 -6.69 -6.65
N PRO A 140 7.54 -7.50 -5.57
CA PRO A 140 6.55 -7.45 -4.50
C PRO A 140 6.54 -6.10 -3.76
N ALA A 141 7.71 -5.46 -3.55
CA ALA A 141 7.80 -4.14 -2.92
C ALA A 141 7.22 -3.00 -3.78
N MET A 142 7.00 -3.22 -5.07
CA MET A 142 6.28 -2.29 -5.95
C MET A 142 4.81 -2.67 -6.10
N ALA A 143 4.53 -3.96 -6.32
CA ALA A 143 3.21 -4.45 -6.66
C ALA A 143 2.21 -4.29 -5.50
N VAL A 144 2.58 -4.74 -4.28
CA VAL A 144 1.72 -4.65 -3.09
C VAL A 144 1.28 -3.19 -2.82
N PRO A 145 2.20 -2.24 -2.61
CA PRO A 145 1.80 -0.85 -2.36
C PRO A 145 1.10 -0.21 -3.57
N ASN A 146 1.44 -0.60 -4.80
CA ASN A 146 0.76 -0.06 -5.98
C ASN A 146 -0.72 -0.46 -6.06
N VAL A 147 -1.07 -1.71 -5.71
CA VAL A 147 -2.48 -2.15 -5.68
C VAL A 147 -3.26 -1.39 -4.61
N LEU A 148 -2.67 -1.18 -3.42
CA LEU A 148 -3.28 -0.35 -2.38
C LEU A 148 -3.51 1.09 -2.88
N LYS A 149 -2.53 1.67 -3.58
CA LYS A 149 -2.65 3.00 -4.19
C LYS A 149 -3.80 3.08 -5.20
N ILE A 150 -4.01 2.07 -6.04
CA ILE A 150 -5.16 2.02 -6.97
C ILE A 150 -6.47 2.16 -6.20
N GLN A 151 -6.67 1.34 -5.16
CA GLN A 151 -7.91 1.35 -4.38
C GLN A 151 -8.13 2.69 -3.65
N ILE A 152 -7.08 3.21 -3.01
CA ILE A 152 -7.19 4.43 -2.22
C ILE A 152 -7.37 5.65 -3.13
N TYR A 153 -6.66 5.74 -4.26
CA TYR A 153 -6.87 6.84 -5.21
C TYR A 153 -8.26 6.82 -5.83
N ALA A 154 -8.81 5.65 -6.16
CA ALA A 154 -10.18 5.52 -6.62
C ALA A 154 -11.20 5.96 -5.54
N ALA A 155 -10.96 5.62 -4.28
CA ALA A 155 -11.83 6.03 -3.18
C ALA A 155 -11.76 7.54 -2.89
N LEU A 156 -10.58 8.14 -2.99
CA LEU A 156 -10.40 9.61 -2.92
C LEU A 156 -11.05 10.29 -4.13
N ASN A 157 -10.94 9.72 -5.33
CA ASN A 157 -11.66 10.19 -6.50
C ASN A 157 -13.18 10.20 -6.24
N ASN A 158 -13.76 9.09 -5.76
CA ASN A 158 -15.17 9.01 -5.39
C ASN A 158 -15.59 10.11 -4.39
N LYS A 159 -14.79 10.30 -3.33
CA LYS A 159 -15.04 11.34 -2.32
C LYS A 159 -15.09 12.73 -2.94
N TYR A 160 -14.06 13.12 -3.68
CA TYR A 160 -13.97 14.48 -4.21
C TYR A 160 -14.94 14.75 -5.37
N VAL A 161 -15.36 13.71 -6.10
CA VAL A 161 -16.46 13.81 -7.08
C VAL A 161 -17.79 14.10 -6.39
N LYS A 162 -18.09 13.41 -5.27
CA LYS A 162 -19.31 13.67 -4.47
C LYS A 162 -19.35 15.12 -3.95
N LEU A 163 -18.19 15.69 -3.62
CA LEU A 163 -18.05 17.09 -3.20
C LEU A 163 -18.00 18.09 -4.38
N GLY A 164 -17.92 17.61 -5.62
CA GLY A 164 -17.83 18.44 -6.83
C GLY A 164 -16.52 19.22 -6.94
N LEU A 165 -15.43 18.74 -6.33
CA LEU A 165 -14.13 19.43 -6.33
C LEU A 165 -13.24 18.94 -7.48
N VAL A 166 -12.56 19.85 -8.17
CA VAL A 166 -11.72 19.50 -9.34
C VAL A 166 -10.50 18.65 -8.98
N VAL A 167 -10.07 18.64 -7.71
CA VAL A 167 -9.01 17.74 -7.22
C VAL A 167 -9.34 16.27 -7.44
N ALA A 168 -10.61 15.91 -7.60
CA ALA A 168 -11.03 14.59 -8.03
C ALA A 168 -10.31 14.13 -9.32
N ASN A 169 -10.09 15.04 -10.27
CA ASN A 169 -9.45 14.73 -11.55
C ASN A 169 -7.97 14.35 -11.37
N GLU A 170 -7.28 14.94 -10.39
CA GLU A 170 -5.90 14.58 -10.04
C GLU A 170 -5.85 13.16 -9.46
N TYR A 171 -6.81 12.79 -8.61
CA TYR A 171 -6.89 11.42 -8.09
C TYR A 171 -7.27 10.40 -9.16
N ALA A 172 -8.14 10.76 -10.11
CA ALA A 172 -8.41 9.93 -11.29
C ALA A 172 -7.13 9.66 -12.08
N LYS A 173 -6.35 10.71 -12.35
CA LYS A 173 -5.06 10.58 -13.05
C LYS A 173 -4.08 9.70 -12.29
N LYS A 174 -3.88 9.93 -10.99
CA LYS A 174 -3.01 9.11 -10.13
C LYS A 174 -3.45 7.64 -10.08
N CYS A 175 -4.75 7.38 -10.04
CA CYS A 175 -5.28 6.02 -10.10
C CYS A 175 -4.97 5.36 -11.44
N GLN A 176 -5.14 6.08 -12.56
CA GLN A 176 -4.78 5.56 -13.88
C GLN A 176 -3.28 5.26 -13.99
N GLU A 177 -2.43 6.17 -13.51
CA GLU A 177 -0.96 5.95 -13.48
C GLU A 177 -0.59 4.69 -12.68
N ALA A 178 -1.28 4.43 -11.55
CA ALA A 178 -1.07 3.22 -10.76
C ALA A 178 -1.58 1.95 -11.47
N ILE A 179 -2.71 2.01 -12.17
CA ILE A 179 -3.22 0.91 -13.01
C ILE A 179 -2.22 0.61 -14.16
N ASP A 180 -1.66 1.64 -14.78
CA ASP A 180 -0.68 1.49 -15.84
C ASP A 180 0.62 0.87 -15.30
N LEU A 181 1.05 1.27 -14.09
CA LEU A 181 2.21 0.68 -13.43
C LEU A 181 1.99 -0.80 -13.05
N ASP A 182 0.79 -1.18 -12.61
CA ASP A 182 0.45 -2.58 -12.31
C ASP A 182 0.62 -3.46 -13.57
N ASN A 183 0.14 -3.00 -14.72
CA ASN A 183 0.34 -3.67 -16.01
C ASN A 183 1.83 -3.75 -16.39
N GLN A 184 2.59 -2.67 -16.20
CA GLN A 184 4.03 -2.68 -16.46
C GLN A 184 4.78 -3.68 -15.57
N LEU A 185 4.45 -3.75 -14.28
CA LEU A 185 5.05 -4.69 -13.35
C LEU A 185 4.71 -6.14 -13.72
N PHE A 186 3.44 -6.40 -14.09
CA PHE A 186 2.97 -7.68 -14.59
C PHE A 186 3.74 -8.12 -15.84
N ASP A 187 3.85 -7.24 -16.84
CA ASP A 187 4.53 -7.53 -18.09
C ASP A 187 6.03 -7.75 -17.86
N ALA A 188 6.67 -6.90 -17.08
CA ALA A 188 8.09 -7.06 -16.75
C ALA A 188 8.37 -8.41 -16.06
N TYR A 189 7.52 -8.84 -15.12
CA TYR A 189 7.71 -10.11 -14.42
C TYR A 189 7.51 -11.33 -15.33
N ASN A 190 6.43 -11.34 -16.13
CA ASN A 190 6.09 -12.50 -16.95
C ASN A 190 6.89 -12.56 -18.26
N ASN A 191 7.10 -11.42 -18.90
CA ASN A 191 7.54 -11.32 -20.29
C ASN A 191 8.98 -10.81 -20.45
N GLU A 192 9.56 -10.18 -19.42
CA GLU A 192 10.88 -9.53 -19.52
C GLU A 192 11.94 -10.07 -18.52
N MET A 193 11.56 -10.99 -17.63
CA MET A 193 12.48 -11.58 -16.65
C MET A 193 13.63 -12.40 -17.27
N PRO A 194 14.90 -12.03 -17.02
CA PRO A 194 16.06 -12.72 -17.56
C PRO A 194 16.26 -14.13 -16.95
N GLY A 195 16.88 -15.04 -17.71
CA GLY A 195 17.33 -16.35 -17.20
C GLY A 195 16.70 -17.62 -17.81
N VAL A 196 16.16 -17.52 -19.06
CA VAL A 196 15.77 -18.57 -20.04
C VAL A 196 14.60 -19.51 -19.65
N VAL A 197 13.55 -19.67 -20.49
CA VAL A 197 13.51 -20.78 -21.47
C VAL A 197 13.51 -20.33 -22.96
N GLU A 198 12.94 -19.18 -23.31
CA GLU A 198 13.23 -18.46 -24.57
C GLU A 198 13.40 -16.98 -24.20
N SER A 199 14.66 -16.51 -24.22
CA SER A 199 15.14 -15.13 -24.02
C SER A 199 14.15 -14.13 -23.37
N GLY A 200 14.18 -14.04 -22.03
CA GLY A 200 13.46 -13.00 -21.27
C GLY A 200 12.14 -13.43 -20.62
N LYS A 201 11.71 -14.68 -20.77
CA LYS A 201 10.41 -15.16 -20.25
C LYS A 201 10.53 -16.18 -19.11
N LYS A 202 11.52 -16.02 -18.24
CA LYS A 202 11.84 -17.05 -17.21
C LYS A 202 10.62 -17.41 -16.36
N TRP A 203 9.78 -16.43 -16.01
CA TRP A 203 8.63 -16.58 -15.12
C TRP A 203 7.29 -16.37 -15.81
N SER A 204 7.22 -16.57 -17.12
CA SER A 204 5.98 -16.44 -17.87
C SER A 204 4.87 -17.31 -17.27
N GLY A 205 3.75 -16.67 -16.93
CA GLY A 205 2.57 -17.31 -16.35
C GLY A 205 2.60 -17.47 -14.84
N MET A 206 3.71 -17.12 -14.17
CA MET A 206 3.80 -17.17 -12.71
C MET A 206 2.91 -16.11 -12.06
N ILE A 207 2.90 -14.90 -12.63
CA ILE A 207 1.90 -13.88 -12.31
C ILE A 207 0.84 -13.95 -13.40
N SER A 208 -0.05 -14.95 -13.36
CA SER A 208 -1.13 -15.06 -14.35
C SER A 208 -2.40 -14.30 -13.96
N CYS A 209 -2.39 -13.68 -12.77
CA CYS A 209 -3.40 -12.75 -12.32
C CYS A 209 -3.27 -11.42 -13.08
N GLY A 210 -3.91 -11.31 -14.25
CA GLY A 210 -4.27 -10.00 -14.80
C GLY A 210 -5.09 -9.16 -13.80
N GLN A 211 -5.21 -7.86 -14.05
CA GLN A 211 -5.70 -6.86 -13.08
C GLN A 211 -7.00 -7.23 -12.35
N ASN A 212 -7.95 -7.87 -13.02
CA ASN A 212 -9.24 -8.25 -12.43
C ASN A 212 -9.16 -9.44 -11.44
N TYR A 213 -8.00 -10.01 -11.18
CA TYR A 213 -7.86 -11.13 -10.23
C TYR A 213 -7.31 -10.71 -8.87
N HIS A 214 -6.71 -9.52 -8.76
CA HIS A 214 -6.10 -9.03 -7.51
C HIS A 214 -6.55 -7.61 -7.14
N ILE A 215 -7.39 -6.97 -7.96
CA ILE A 215 -7.89 -5.62 -7.71
C ILE A 215 -9.41 -5.65 -7.49
N GLY A 216 -9.84 -5.26 -6.30
CA GLY A 216 -11.23 -4.93 -6.00
C GLY A 216 -12.15 -6.14 -6.07
N LEU A 217 -11.80 -7.25 -5.42
CA LEU A 217 -12.62 -8.45 -5.42
C LEU A 217 -14.00 -8.18 -4.80
N GLN A 218 -15.05 -8.48 -5.55
CA GLN A 218 -16.44 -8.28 -5.12
C GLN A 218 -17.01 -9.52 -4.42
N GLN A 219 -16.31 -10.66 -4.50
CA GLN A 219 -16.67 -11.94 -3.89
C GLN A 219 -15.41 -12.70 -3.47
N TRP A 220 -15.57 -13.84 -2.80
CA TRP A 220 -14.45 -14.67 -2.36
C TRP A 220 -13.58 -15.23 -3.49
N ASN A 221 -14.10 -15.29 -4.72
CA ASN A 221 -13.40 -15.87 -5.87
C ASN A 221 -12.65 -14.80 -6.66
N ARG A 222 -11.55 -15.22 -7.28
CA ARG A 222 -10.67 -14.35 -8.08
C ARG A 222 -11.35 -13.72 -9.30
N ASP A 223 -12.37 -14.36 -9.88
CA ASP A 223 -13.03 -13.88 -11.11
C ASP A 223 -13.98 -12.70 -10.85
N SER A 224 -14.05 -12.23 -9.60
CA SER A 224 -14.95 -11.16 -9.15
C SER A 224 -14.28 -9.79 -9.06
N GLY A 225 -12.99 -9.68 -9.38
CA GLY A 225 -12.31 -8.38 -9.32
C GLY A 225 -12.81 -7.42 -10.39
N LYS A 226 -12.85 -6.15 -9.99
CA LYS A 226 -13.32 -5.06 -10.83
C LYS A 226 -12.38 -3.88 -10.65
N LEU A 227 -11.78 -3.45 -11.76
CA LEU A 227 -11.07 -2.17 -11.81
C LEU A 227 -12.01 -1.02 -11.43
N PRO A 228 -11.52 -0.02 -10.69
CA PRO A 228 -12.33 1.11 -10.28
C PRO A 228 -12.78 1.96 -11.47
N ASP A 229 -14.03 2.41 -11.43
CA ASP A 229 -14.55 3.38 -12.39
C ASP A 229 -13.99 4.78 -12.04
N LEU A 230 -13.18 5.36 -12.93
CA LEU A 230 -12.59 6.69 -12.72
C LEU A 230 -13.57 7.78 -13.15
N MET A 231 -13.97 8.63 -12.20
CA MET A 231 -14.91 9.72 -12.43
C MET A 231 -14.17 11.06 -12.58
N THR A 232 -14.76 11.96 -13.36
CA THR A 232 -14.23 13.32 -13.56
C THR A 232 -15.25 14.38 -13.20
N VAL A 233 -14.76 15.52 -12.72
CA VAL A 233 -15.53 16.73 -12.47
C VAL A 233 -15.23 17.72 -13.58
N THR A 234 -16.26 18.16 -14.30
CA THR A 234 -16.12 19.24 -15.29
C THR A 234 -15.82 20.56 -14.58
N PRO A 235 -14.67 21.21 -14.81
CA PRO A 235 -14.36 22.47 -14.18
C PRO A 235 -15.35 23.56 -14.61
N ASP A 236 -15.94 24.24 -13.65
CA ASP A 236 -16.74 25.44 -13.90
C ASP A 236 -15.88 26.67 -13.66
N ALA A 237 -15.36 27.26 -14.73
CA ALA A 237 -14.55 28.48 -14.67
C ALA A 237 -15.32 29.70 -14.11
N SER A 238 -16.66 29.66 -14.11
CA SER A 238 -17.48 30.72 -13.51
C SER A 238 -17.70 30.54 -12.00
N ALA A 239 -17.40 29.36 -11.45
CA ALA A 239 -17.54 29.08 -10.03
C ALA A 239 -16.38 29.70 -9.23
N SER A 240 -16.55 30.96 -8.82
CA SER A 240 -15.63 31.71 -7.96
C SER A 240 -15.85 31.48 -6.46
N GLU A 241 -16.77 30.59 -6.09
CA GLU A 241 -17.03 30.26 -4.68
C GLU A 241 -15.93 29.36 -4.11
N MET A 242 -15.23 29.87 -3.10
CA MET A 242 -14.30 29.08 -2.30
C MET A 242 -15.02 27.95 -1.56
N GLN A 243 -14.52 26.73 -1.68
CA GLN A 243 -15.05 25.57 -0.96
C GLN A 243 -14.18 25.33 0.28
N VAL A 244 -14.69 25.64 1.47
CA VAL A 244 -13.97 25.47 2.73
C VAL A 244 -14.32 24.10 3.32
N LEU A 245 -13.31 23.25 3.52
CA LEU A 245 -13.44 22.01 4.28
C LEU A 245 -12.72 22.20 5.62
N VAL A 246 -13.45 21.98 6.70
CA VAL A 246 -12.96 22.16 8.06
C VAL A 246 -12.83 20.80 8.70
N GLU A 247 -11.65 20.54 9.28
CA GLU A 247 -11.36 19.28 9.94
C GLU A 247 -12.24 19.09 11.18
N ASP A 248 -12.70 17.86 11.42
CA ASP A 248 -13.37 17.49 12.66
C ASP A 248 -12.45 16.71 13.62
N ILE A 249 -12.98 16.29 14.77
CA ILE A 249 -12.18 15.59 15.81
C ILE A 249 -11.64 14.23 15.35
N THR A 250 -12.20 13.69 14.27
CA THR A 250 -11.75 12.46 13.63
C THR A 250 -10.83 12.74 12.45
N TYR A 251 -10.33 13.96 12.28
CA TYR A 251 -9.49 14.37 11.16
C TYR A 251 -10.20 14.28 9.79
N SER A 252 -11.53 14.33 9.80
CA SER A 252 -12.36 14.18 8.61
C SER A 252 -12.73 15.50 7.95
N PHE A 253 -12.95 15.45 6.64
CA PHE A 253 -13.35 16.58 5.79
C PHE A 253 -14.59 16.20 4.98
N ASN A 254 -15.75 16.23 5.64
CA ASN A 254 -16.97 15.58 5.13
C ASN A 254 -17.92 16.53 4.39
N GLN A 255 -17.78 17.85 4.60
CA GLN A 255 -18.67 18.85 4.03
C GLN A 255 -17.86 20.04 3.51
N THR A 256 -18.39 20.69 2.48
CA THR A 256 -17.88 21.96 1.99
C THR A 256 -18.81 23.08 2.43
N LEU A 257 -18.22 24.19 2.87
CA LEU A 257 -18.92 25.42 3.19
C LEU A 257 -18.50 26.49 2.19
N THR A 258 -19.47 27.25 1.67
CA THR A 258 -19.20 28.40 0.79
C THR A 258 -19.48 29.73 1.49
N THR A 259 -20.33 29.71 2.52
CA THR A 259 -20.69 30.87 3.33
C THR A 259 -21.00 30.43 4.77
N GLY A 260 -20.95 31.36 5.71
CA GLY A 260 -21.31 31.14 7.11
C GLY A 260 -20.09 30.89 8.02
N GLU A 261 -20.38 30.41 9.22
CA GLU A 261 -19.39 30.12 10.25
C GLU A 261 -19.13 28.60 10.33
N ALA A 262 -17.87 28.24 10.56
CA ALA A 262 -17.44 26.88 10.81
C ALA A 262 -16.66 26.82 12.12
N LYS A 263 -16.62 25.66 12.77
CA LYS A 263 -15.90 25.47 14.03
C LYS A 263 -14.97 24.29 13.92
N LEU A 264 -13.70 24.53 14.22
CA LEU A 264 -12.73 23.48 14.46
C LEU A 264 -13.01 22.81 15.83
N PRO A 265 -12.48 21.60 16.06
CA PRO A 265 -12.46 21.00 17.38
C PRO A 265 -11.74 21.90 18.39
N SER A 266 -12.04 21.71 19.67
CA SER A 266 -11.41 22.48 20.74
C SER A 266 -9.95 22.08 20.92
N PHE A 267 -9.05 23.05 20.82
CA PHE A 267 -7.65 22.90 21.20
C PHE A 267 -7.55 22.70 22.72
N ASN A 268 -6.68 21.81 23.17
CA ASN A 268 -6.34 21.66 24.58
C ASN A 268 -4.84 21.81 24.84
N GLU A 269 -4.46 22.23 26.06
CA GLU A 269 -3.05 22.49 26.42
C GLU A 269 -2.20 21.22 26.54
N VAL A 270 -2.83 20.04 26.61
CA VAL A 270 -2.14 18.76 26.85
C VAL A 270 -1.61 18.19 25.54
N ALA A 271 -2.40 18.30 24.48
CA ALA A 271 -2.05 17.85 23.16
C ALA A 271 -1.65 19.07 22.30
N ASN A 272 -0.44 19.04 21.74
CA ASN A 272 0.04 20.07 20.79
C ASN A 272 -0.68 19.90 19.44
N GLU A 273 -1.98 20.13 19.45
CA GLU A 273 -2.91 19.83 18.36
C GLU A 273 -2.72 20.81 17.20
N ILE A 274 -2.71 20.25 15.99
CA ILE A 274 -2.76 21.00 14.74
C ILE A 274 -4.04 20.55 14.05
N PHE A 275 -4.92 21.50 13.76
CA PHE A 275 -6.07 21.26 12.90
C PHE A 275 -5.92 21.99 11.56
N GLU A 276 -6.40 21.36 10.51
CA GLU A 276 -6.29 21.83 9.13
C GLU A 276 -7.60 22.42 8.61
N ILE A 277 -7.48 23.48 7.80
CA ILE A 277 -8.57 23.99 6.96
C ILE A 277 -8.12 23.84 5.51
N LYS A 278 -8.91 23.14 4.70
CA LYS A 278 -8.62 22.91 3.28
C LYS A 278 -9.49 23.79 2.41
N LEU A 279 -8.87 24.45 1.44
CA LEU A 279 -9.55 25.26 0.44
C LEU A 279 -9.61 24.50 -0.87
N GLY A 280 -10.81 24.29 -1.39
CA GLY A 280 -11.10 23.61 -2.64
C GLY A 280 -11.72 24.55 -3.68
N THR A 281 -11.71 24.13 -4.94
CA THR A 281 -12.38 24.83 -6.04
C THR A 281 -13.22 23.85 -6.89
N LYS A 282 -14.30 24.37 -7.48
CA LYS A 282 -15.09 23.69 -8.52
C LYS A 282 -14.63 24.03 -9.94
N GLY A 283 -13.58 24.86 -10.09
CA GLY A 283 -12.92 25.14 -11.36
C GLY A 283 -12.50 26.59 -11.55
N GLY A 284 -13.20 27.55 -10.93
CA GLY A 284 -12.87 28.97 -10.99
C GLY A 284 -11.76 29.36 -10.01
N SER A 285 -11.18 30.53 -10.26
CA SER A 285 -10.26 31.19 -9.34
C SER A 285 -11.02 31.99 -8.27
N TYR A 286 -10.44 32.07 -7.08
CA TYR A 286 -10.90 32.95 -6.01
C TYR A 286 -9.70 33.57 -5.30
N ASP A 287 -9.91 34.76 -4.76
CA ASP A 287 -9.00 35.38 -3.81
C ASP A 287 -9.47 35.04 -2.39
N PHE A 288 -8.52 34.83 -1.46
CA PHE A 288 -8.84 34.61 -0.06
C PHE A 288 -7.87 35.37 0.84
N GLU A 289 -8.35 35.73 2.03
CA GLU A 289 -7.57 36.32 3.10
C GLU A 289 -7.81 35.48 4.37
N ALA A 290 -6.74 35.12 5.06
CA ALA A 290 -6.80 34.41 6.34
C ALA A 290 -6.22 35.33 7.43
N VAL A 291 -7.06 35.71 8.40
CA VAL A 291 -6.70 36.61 9.50
C VAL A 291 -6.99 35.90 10.81
N ALA A 292 -5.99 35.83 11.70
CA ALA A 292 -6.20 35.43 13.08
C ALA A 292 -6.57 36.65 13.91
N ASP A 293 -7.59 36.50 14.77
CA ASP A 293 -8.10 37.56 15.65
C ASP A 293 -7.36 37.64 17.00
N ALA A 294 -6.48 36.69 17.29
CA ALA A 294 -5.61 36.65 18.46
C ALA A 294 -4.18 36.19 18.10
N GLU A 295 -3.19 36.80 18.77
CA GLU A 295 -1.83 36.23 18.84
C GLU A 295 -1.83 35.15 19.93
N PHE A 296 -1.43 33.93 19.56
CA PHE A 296 -1.30 32.78 20.46
C PHE A 296 0.17 32.53 20.81
#